data_AF-A0A7W1IJC5-F1
#
_entry.id   AF-A0A7W1IJC5-F1
#
_cell.length_a   1.000
_cell.length_b   1.000
_cell.length_c   1.000
_cell.angle_alpha   90.00
_cell.angle_beta   90.00
_cell.angle_gamma   90.00
#
_symmetry.space_group_name_H-M   'P 1'
#
loop_
_entity.id
_entity.type
_entity.pdbx_description
1 polymer ?
#
loop_
_entity_poly.entity_id
_entity_poly.type
_entity_poly.pdbx_seq_one_letter_code
_entity_poly.pdbx_strand_id
1 'polypeptide(L)'
;MPPIPSKLRKAYINLDHPQVVLRFEDGHEIRVAKGTVKTFDAYAGEIVKAVAVYDPSSPERELLEAIRAEDLPDAAPHEAR
;
A
#
# COMPACT_ATOMS: atom_id res chain seq x y z
N MET A 1 -6.39 -24.62 -14.89
CA MET A 1 -5.42 -24.18 -13.87
C MET A 1 -5.87 -22.82 -13.38
N PRO A 2 -6.01 -22.58 -12.07
CA PRO A 2 -6.16 -21.20 -11.60
C PRO A 2 -4.89 -20.42 -11.98
N PRO A 3 -4.99 -19.15 -12.39
CA PRO A 3 -3.82 -18.34 -12.69
C PRO A 3 -2.96 -18.25 -11.42
N ILE A 4 -1.66 -18.52 -11.56
CA ILE A 4 -0.70 -18.33 -10.48
C ILE A 4 -0.73 -16.83 -10.15
N PRO A 5 -1.03 -16.42 -8.90
CA PRO A 5 -1.09 -15.01 -8.57
C PRO A 5 0.31 -14.40 -8.78
N SER A 6 0.43 -13.53 -9.78
CA SER A 6 1.68 -12.83 -10.06
C SER A 6 2.00 -11.91 -8.89
N LYS A 7 3.21 -12.05 -8.34
CA LYS A 7 3.73 -11.09 -7.37
C LYS A 7 3.95 -9.76 -8.08
N LEU A 8 3.20 -8.75 -7.68
CA LEU A 8 3.29 -7.39 -8.15
C LEU A 8 4.07 -6.58 -7.12
N ARG A 9 5.20 -6.00 -7.54
CA ARG A 9 5.94 -5.08 -6.68
C ARG A 9 5.44 -3.67 -6.92
N LYS A 10 4.78 -3.10 -5.92
CA LYS A 10 4.10 -1.82 -5.99
C LYS A 10 4.73 -0.81 -5.05
N ALA A 11 4.52 0.47 -5.34
CA ALA A 11 4.94 1.57 -4.51
C ALA A 11 3.72 2.41 -4.11
N TYR A 12 3.74 2.94 -2.89
CA TYR A 12 2.76 3.94 -2.46
C TYR A 12 3.49 5.11 -1.85
N ILE A 13 3.10 6.30 -2.27
CA ILE A 13 3.65 7.56 -1.78
C ILE A 13 2.55 8.29 -1.02
N ASN A 14 2.83 8.64 0.23
CA ASN A 14 1.93 9.45 1.04
C ASN A 14 2.40 10.90 1.04
N LEU A 15 1.69 11.81 0.35
CA LEU A 15 2.04 13.23 0.29
C LEU A 15 1.16 14.09 1.19
N ASP A 16 -0.10 13.69 1.40
CA ASP A 16 -1.12 14.52 2.03
C ASP A 16 -1.20 14.31 3.55
N HIS A 17 -1.23 13.05 3.99
CA HIS A 17 -1.58 12.70 5.37
C HIS A 17 -0.34 12.51 6.26
N PRO A 18 -0.43 12.75 7.58
CA PRO A 18 0.69 12.55 8.51
C PRO A 18 1.20 11.10 8.51
N GLN A 19 0.28 10.14 8.49
CA GLN A 19 0.60 8.72 8.38
C GLN A 19 -0.52 8.00 7.62
N VAL A 20 -0.15 7.11 6.71
CA VAL A 20 -1.07 6.20 6.03
C VAL A 20 -0.67 4.77 6.37
N VAL A 21 -1.65 3.92 6.63
CA VAL A 21 -1.50 2.50 6.84
C VAL A 21 -2.14 1.78 5.68
N LEU A 22 -1.32 1.07 4.89
CA LEU A 22 -1.79 0.18 3.85
C LEU A 22 -2.14 -1.16 4.47
N ARG A 23 -3.40 -1.55 4.41
CA ARG A 23 -3.91 -2.81 4.94
C ARG A 23 -4.24 -3.76 3.79
N PHE A 24 -3.56 -4.89 3.78
CA PHE A 24 -3.70 -5.95 2.78
C PHE A 24 -4.78 -6.94 3.19
N GLU A 25 -5.35 -7.67 2.24
CA GLU A 25 -6.38 -8.69 2.54
C GLU A 25 -5.85 -9.86 3.37
N ASP A 26 -4.56 -10.17 3.26
CA ASP A 26 -3.86 -11.16 4.08
C ASP A 26 -3.71 -10.74 5.56
N GLY A 27 -4.07 -9.51 5.90
CA GLY A 27 -3.95 -8.95 7.26
C GLY A 27 -2.62 -8.25 7.53
N HIS A 28 -1.70 -8.22 6.55
CA HIS A 28 -0.50 -7.40 6.62
C HIS A 28 -0.86 -5.91 6.65
N GLU A 29 -0.06 -5.12 7.38
CA GLU A 29 -0.21 -3.67 7.46
C GLU A 29 1.16 -2.99 7.26
N ILE A 30 1.23 -2.00 6.36
CA ILE A 30 2.45 -1.23 6.11
C ILE A 30 2.19 0.23 6.44
N ARG A 31 3.04 0.81 7.29
CA ARG A 31 2.95 2.23 7.66
C ARG A 31 3.82 3.06 6.73
N VAL A 32 3.22 4.11 6.17
CA VAL A 32 3.82 5.07 5.25
C VAL A 32 3.71 6.45 5.89
N ALA A 33 4.84 6.99 6.36
CA ALA A 33 4.89 8.33 6.90
C ALA A 33 4.72 9.39 5.79
N LYS A 34 4.32 10.60 6.17
CA LYS A 34 4.21 11.73 5.24
C LYS A 34 5.52 11.98 4.49
N GLY A 35 5.41 12.25 3.20
CA GLY A 35 6.54 12.51 2.30
C GLY A 35 7.42 11.29 2.02
N THR A 36 7.00 10.09 2.45
CA THR A 36 7.77 8.86 2.26
C THR A 36 7.10 7.97 1.22
N VAL A 37 7.92 7.32 0.39
CA VAL A 37 7.49 6.24 -0.49
C VAL A 37 7.83 4.90 0.16
N LYS A 38 6.88 3.98 0.15
CA LYS A 38 7.08 2.60 0.61
C LYS A 38 6.80 1.66 -0.56
N THR A 39 7.78 0.81 -0.83
CA THR A 39 7.63 -0.29 -1.78
C THR A 39 7.20 -1.55 -1.05
N PHE A 40 6.28 -2.31 -1.64
CA PHE A 40 5.76 -3.56 -1.09
C PHE A 40 5.45 -4.54 -2.19
N ASP A 41 5.43 -5.82 -1.83
CA ASP A 41 5.04 -6.89 -2.73
C ASP A 41 3.59 -7.27 -2.41
N ALA A 42 2.72 -7.22 -3.41
CA ALA A 42 1.30 -7.57 -3.35
C ALA A 42 1.00 -8.63 -4.42
N TYR A 43 -0.19 -9.23 -4.39
CA TYR A 43 -0.61 -10.19 -5.41
C TYR A 43 -1.61 -9.58 -6.39
N ALA A 44 -1.57 -10.01 -7.66
CA ALA A 44 -2.56 -9.61 -8.65
C ALA A 44 -3.99 -9.99 -8.18
N GLY A 45 -4.90 -9.02 -8.18
CA GLY A 45 -6.27 -9.16 -7.68
C GLY A 45 -6.46 -8.86 -6.18
N GLU A 46 -5.39 -8.60 -5.43
CA GLU A 46 -5.47 -8.23 -4.01
C GLU A 46 -5.93 -6.79 -3.81
N ILE A 47 -6.77 -6.55 -2.80
CA ILE A 47 -7.23 -5.21 -2.43
C ILE A 47 -6.35 -4.63 -1.31
N VAL A 48 -5.73 -3.49 -1.58
CA VAL A 48 -4.95 -2.71 -0.61
C VAL A 48 -5.78 -1.53 -0.14
N LYS A 49 -6.10 -1.50 1.16
CA LYS A 49 -6.85 -0.39 1.77
C LYS A 49 -5.88 0.61 2.35
N ALA A 50 -5.86 1.84 1.83
CA ALA A 50 -5.10 2.94 2.39
C ALA A 50 -5.92 3.64 3.48
N VAL A 51 -5.37 3.69 4.68
CA VAL A 51 -6.05 4.22 5.86
C VAL A 51 -5.20 5.31 6.48
N ALA A 52 -5.67 6.56 6.46
CA ALA A 52 -5.00 7.65 7.16
C ALA A 52 -5.15 7.50 8.67
N VAL A 53 -4.04 7.76 9.36
CA VAL A 53 -3.95 7.85 10.82
C VAL A 53 -3.44 9.24 11.14
N TYR A 54 -4.33 10.08 11.67
CA TYR A 54 -3.99 11.45 12.07
C TYR A 54 -3.36 11.50 13.46
N ASP A 55 -3.91 10.72 14.39
CA ASP A 55 -3.41 10.60 15.75
C ASP A 55 -3.15 9.11 16.07
N PRO A 56 -1.93 8.73 16.48
CA PRO A 56 -1.61 7.34 16.81
C PRO A 56 -2.18 6.88 18.16
N SER A 57 -2.67 7.81 18.99
CA SER A 57 -3.28 7.52 20.30
C SER A 57 -4.79 7.33 20.19
N SER A 58 -5.41 7.87 19.13
CA SER A 58 -6.82 7.69 18.82
C SER A 58 -7.05 6.41 18.02
N PRO A 59 -8.13 5.65 18.29
CA PRO A 59 -8.56 4.54 17.44
C PRO A 59 -9.17 5.03 16.11
N GLU A 60 -9.33 6.33 15.94
CA GLU A 60 -9.89 6.93 14.73
C GLU A 60 -8.95 6.76 13.54
N ARG A 61 -9.46 6.08 12.52
CA ARG A 61 -8.76 5.77 11.29
C ARG A 61 -9.68 6.14 10.13
N GLU A 62 -9.17 6.91 9.19
CA GLU A 62 -9.93 7.33 8.02
C GLU A 62 -9.57 6.45 6.84
N LEU A 63 -10.53 5.69 6.31
CA LEU A 63 -10.33 4.96 5.07
C LEU A 63 -10.27 5.99 3.93
N LEU A 64 -9.10 6.15 3.33
CA LEU A 64 -8.92 7.03 2.19
C LEU A 64 -9.45 6.37 0.93
N GLU A 65 -8.96 5.16 0.66
CA GLU A 65 -9.22 4.46 -0.59
C GLU A 65 -8.96 2.96 -0.45
N ALA A 66 -9.65 2.18 -1.27
CA ALA A 66 -9.42 0.75 -1.44
C ALA A 66 -9.02 0.54 -2.89
N ILE A 67 -7.73 0.35 -3.12
CA ILE A 67 -7.12 0.27 -4.44
C ILE A 67 -6.75 -1.18 -4.69
N ARG A 68 -6.95 -1.68 -5.91
CA ARG A 68 -6.39 -2.97 -6.28
C ARG A 68 -4.88 -2.86 -6.41
N ALA A 69 -4.17 -3.92 -6.03
CA ALA A 69 -2.72 -3.98 -6.20
C ALA A 69 -2.29 -3.68 -7.64
N GLU A 70 -3.08 -4.08 -8.64
CA GLU A 70 -2.80 -3.81 -10.06
C GLU A 70 -2.82 -2.33 -10.46
N ASP A 71 -3.72 -1.53 -9.85
CA ASP A 71 -3.90 -0.10 -10.11
C ASP A 71 -2.83 0.76 -9.43
N LEU A 72 -2.14 0.23 -8.43
CA LEU A 72 -1.05 0.92 -7.77
C LEU A 72 0.16 1.09 -8.70
N PRO A 73 0.93 2.19 -8.57
CA PRO A 73 2.11 2.38 -9.38
C PRO A 73 3.13 1.30 -9.07
N ASP A 74 3.72 0.73 -10.13
CA ASP A 74 4.80 -0.23 -9.98
C ASP A 74 5.98 0.40 -9.27
N ALA A 75 6.55 -0.31 -8.30
CA ALA A 75 7.83 0.11 -7.76
C ALA A 75 8.82 -0.07 -8.90
N ALA A 76 9.34 1.04 -9.43
CA ALA A 76 10.32 0.99 -10.50
C ALA A 76 11.40 -0.04 -10.12
N PRO A 77 11.72 -1.01 -11.01
CA PRO A 77 12.89 -1.84 -10.79
C PRO A 77 14.04 -0.85 -10.67
N HIS A 78 14.73 -0.87 -9.53
CA HIS A 78 16.00 -0.17 -9.43
C HIS A 78 16.87 -0.75 -10.55
N GLU A 79 17.01 -0.03 -11.67
CA GLU A 79 17.96 -0.38 -12.71
C GLU A 79 19.31 -0.43 -12.01
N ALA A 80 19.77 -1.66 -11.78
CA ALA A 80 21.14 -1.93 -11.38
C ALA A 80 21.97 -1.62 -12.62
N ARG A 81 22.54 -0.41 -12.62
CA ARG A 81 23.56 0.01 -13.57
C ARG A 81 24.88 -0.69 -13.27
#